data_AF-A0A2P5YUA9-F1
#
_entry.id   AF-A0A2P5YUA9-F1
#
_cell.length_a   1.000
_cell.length_b   1.000
_cell.length_c   1.000
_cell.angle_alpha   90.00
_cell.angle_beta   90.00
_cell.angle_gamma   90.00
#
_symmetry.space_group_name_H-M   'P 1'
#
loop_
_entity.id
_entity.type
_entity.pdbx_description
1 polymer ?
#
loop_
_entity_poly.entity_id
_entity_poly.type
_entity_poly.pdbx_seq_one_letter_code
_entity_poly.pdbx_strand_id
1 'polypeptide(L)'
;MARRERCSGCGINMLVSPEARVVRCSECHTLTNLVPMNARPGRTRYNGPPRMHENLYGNGPSPQHPQYPQPRPSLSPVPIYGRKRALLCGVNYHGKSYKLKGSINDVKSMKYLLVETLGFPNDSILMLTENEREPSKIPTKQNIRKALKWLVYGCQPGDSLVFHFSGHGTRQKDYNHDEVDGFDEALCPLDHETEGNIIDDEINDTIVKPLTRGTTLHAIIDACYSGTVLDLPFVCRMNKEGRYMWEDQRNPLFYKRTSGGLAFCFSACDDHQTSADTTAFTGTNVRTGAMTYSFLQAIQNERRLTYGHLLNAMRYTIGDVSKAHGASQEPQLTSSDKFDIYSKPVVL
;
A
#
# COMPACT_ATOMS: atom_id res chain seq x y z
N MET A 1 10.67 -12.47 -0.40
CA MET A 1 11.67 -11.48 -0.86
C MET A 1 11.64 -11.48 -2.38
N ALA A 2 11.80 -10.35 -3.08
CA ALA A 2 11.89 -10.27 -4.55
C ALA A 2 13.22 -9.60 -4.92
N ARG A 3 13.75 -9.88 -6.11
CA ARG A 3 15.05 -9.35 -6.58
C ARG A 3 14.87 -8.52 -7.85
N ARG A 4 15.78 -7.57 -8.08
CA ARG A 4 15.82 -6.77 -9.31
C ARG A 4 16.70 -7.44 -10.35
N GLU A 5 16.20 -7.60 -11.55
CA GLU A 5 16.94 -8.11 -12.71
C GLU A 5 16.70 -7.19 -13.91
N ARG A 6 17.69 -7.03 -14.80
CA ARG A 6 17.55 -6.19 -16.00
C ARG A 6 17.06 -7.00 -17.18
N CYS A 7 16.14 -6.44 -17.96
CA CYS A 7 15.68 -7.04 -19.19
C CYS A 7 16.83 -7.16 -20.19
N SER A 8 17.01 -8.34 -20.79
CA SER A 8 18.04 -8.57 -21.81
C SER A 8 17.76 -7.85 -23.14
N GLY A 9 16.52 -7.43 -23.38
CA GLY A 9 16.11 -6.69 -24.59
C GLY A 9 16.24 -5.18 -24.43
N CYS A 10 15.47 -4.58 -23.52
CA CYS A 10 15.39 -3.12 -23.35
C CYS A 10 16.16 -2.57 -22.13
N GLY A 11 16.78 -3.42 -21.31
CA GLY A 11 17.58 -3.00 -20.18
C GLY A 11 16.82 -2.44 -18.97
N ILE A 12 15.48 -2.42 -19.02
CA ILE A 12 14.62 -1.96 -17.92
C ILE A 12 14.75 -2.89 -16.70
N ASN A 13 14.66 -2.31 -15.50
CA ASN A 13 14.70 -3.10 -14.27
C ASN A 13 13.33 -3.73 -14.02
N MET A 14 13.32 -5.04 -13.81
CA MET A 14 12.13 -5.83 -13.51
C MET A 14 12.26 -6.42 -12.11
N LEU A 15 11.15 -6.45 -11.38
CA LEU A 15 11.09 -7.14 -10.10
C LEU A 15 10.69 -8.59 -10.37
N VAL A 16 11.51 -9.52 -9.88
CA VAL A 16 11.30 -10.95 -10.12
C VAL A 16 11.43 -11.73 -8.83
N SER A 17 10.68 -12.82 -8.72
CA SER A 17 10.84 -13.74 -7.59
C SER A 17 12.29 -14.26 -7.53
N PRO A 18 12.87 -14.50 -6.34
CA PRO A 18 14.22 -15.05 -6.19
C PRO A 18 14.38 -16.42 -6.86
N GLU A 19 13.26 -17.14 -7.01
CA GLU A 19 13.16 -18.46 -7.64
C GLU A 19 12.84 -18.40 -9.14
N ALA A 20 12.49 -17.21 -9.66
CA ALA A 20 12.17 -17.04 -11.08
C ALA A 20 13.39 -17.36 -11.95
N ARG A 21 13.18 -18.25 -12.93
CA ARG A 21 14.18 -18.68 -13.93
C ARG A 21 14.04 -17.96 -15.26
N VAL A 22 12.85 -17.46 -15.58
CA VAL A 22 12.54 -16.70 -16.78
C VAL A 22 11.57 -15.60 -16.40
N VAL A 23 11.76 -14.40 -16.97
CA VAL A 23 10.83 -13.28 -16.83
C VAL A 23 10.56 -12.67 -18.21
N ARG A 24 9.30 -12.36 -18.50
CA ARG A 24 8.91 -11.61 -19.70
C ARG A 24 8.90 -10.12 -19.39
N CYS A 25 9.60 -9.33 -20.19
CA CYS A 25 9.58 -7.88 -20.07
C CYS A 25 8.21 -7.30 -20.43
N SER A 26 7.69 -6.39 -19.61
CA SER A 26 6.45 -5.65 -19.88
C SER A 26 6.56 -4.76 -21.11
N GLU A 27 7.73 -4.14 -21.33
CA GLU A 27 7.92 -3.12 -22.37
C GLU A 27 8.19 -3.70 -23.75
N CYS A 28 9.07 -4.70 -23.82
CA CYS A 28 9.54 -5.23 -25.11
C CYS A 28 9.21 -6.71 -25.30
N HIS A 29 8.48 -7.32 -24.36
CA HIS A 29 8.10 -8.74 -24.36
C HIS A 29 9.26 -9.74 -24.46
N THR A 30 10.50 -9.26 -24.36
CA THR A 30 11.70 -10.11 -24.38
C THR A 30 11.74 -10.99 -23.14
N LEU A 31 12.00 -12.28 -23.36
CA LEU A 31 12.21 -13.25 -22.29
C LEU A 31 13.66 -13.19 -21.80
N THR A 32 13.85 -12.86 -20.53
CA THR A 32 15.16 -12.82 -19.87
C THR A 32 15.33 -14.07 -19.01
N ASN A 33 16.36 -14.87 -19.30
CA ASN A 33 16.74 -16.02 -18.47
C ASN A 33 17.52 -15.55 -17.24
N LEU A 34 17.14 -16.03 -16.06
CA LEU A 34 17.66 -15.59 -14.77
C LEU A 34 18.35 -16.74 -14.04
N VAL A 35 19.52 -16.49 -13.46
CA VAL A 35 20.22 -17.46 -12.60
C VAL A 35 19.59 -17.42 -11.21
N PRO A 36 19.04 -18.52 -10.65
CA PRO A 36 18.47 -18.55 -9.31
C PRO A 36 19.46 -18.10 -8.24
N MET A 37 18.98 -17.39 -7.21
CA MET A 37 19.84 -16.80 -6.18
C MET A 37 20.66 -17.86 -5.40
N ASN A 38 20.17 -19.10 -5.37
CA ASN A 38 20.82 -20.25 -4.71
C ASN A 38 21.97 -20.88 -5.52
N ALA A 39 22.26 -20.41 -6.73
CA ALA A 39 23.28 -20.97 -7.62
C ALA A 39 24.50 -20.06 -7.83
N ARG A 40 24.63 -18.96 -7.08
CA ARG A 40 25.80 -18.06 -7.19
C ARG A 40 26.95 -18.60 -6.33
N PRO A 41 28.13 -18.93 -6.90
CA PRO A 41 29.28 -19.36 -6.11
C PRO A 41 29.73 -18.24 -5.17
N GLY A 42 29.81 -18.54 -3.87
CA GLY A 42 30.26 -17.60 -2.85
C GLY A 42 31.70 -17.14 -3.11
N ARG A 43 31.92 -15.83 -3.17
CA ARG A 43 33.27 -15.24 -3.10
C ARG A 43 33.74 -15.26 -1.65
N THR A 44 34.40 -16.33 -1.24
CA THR A 44 35.29 -16.34 -0.07
C THR A 44 36.52 -15.50 -0.38
N ARG A 45 36.65 -14.32 0.24
CA ARG A 45 37.95 -13.62 0.32
C ARG A 45 38.70 -14.18 1.52
N TYR A 46 39.65 -15.06 1.23
CA TYR A 46 40.68 -15.52 2.17
C TYR A 46 41.56 -14.34 2.62
N ASN A 47 41.70 -14.17 3.94
CA ASN A 47 42.75 -13.36 4.55
C ASN A 47 44.04 -14.20 4.64
N GLY A 48 45.09 -13.79 3.94
CA GLY A 48 46.46 -14.29 4.13
C GLY A 48 47.21 -13.48 5.20
N PRO A 49 48.21 -14.06 5.88
CA PRO A 49 48.82 -13.50 7.09
C PRO A 49 49.85 -12.40 6.78
N PRO A 50 50.19 -11.52 7.75
CA PRO A 50 51.11 -10.42 7.53
C PRO A 50 52.57 -10.85 7.67
N ARG A 51 53.43 -10.34 6.77
CA ARG A 51 54.89 -10.41 6.90
C ARG A 51 55.39 -9.29 7.81
N MET A 52 56.21 -9.68 8.76
CA MET A 52 56.95 -8.81 9.68
C MET A 52 58.03 -8.01 8.95
N HIS A 53 58.23 -6.77 9.40
CA HIS A 53 59.52 -6.11 9.35
C HIS A 53 59.70 -5.27 10.63
N GLU A 54 60.67 -5.67 11.43
CA GLU A 54 61.20 -4.89 12.55
C GLU A 54 61.86 -3.59 12.05
N ASN A 55 61.73 -2.53 12.84
CA ASN A 55 62.88 -1.74 13.24
C ASN A 55 62.62 -0.98 14.55
N LEU A 56 63.65 -1.03 15.39
CA LEU A 56 63.75 -0.47 16.73
C LEU A 56 63.88 1.07 16.73
N TYR A 57 63.54 1.65 17.89
CA TYR A 57 64.21 2.74 18.64
C TYR A 57 63.26 3.85 19.10
N GLY A 58 63.28 4.12 20.42
CA GLY A 58 63.17 5.48 20.95
C GLY A 58 61.97 5.78 21.86
N ASN A 59 62.19 5.67 23.18
CA ASN A 59 61.39 6.36 24.20
C ASN A 59 61.54 7.89 24.06
N GLY A 60 60.43 8.63 24.04
CA GLY A 60 60.39 10.10 24.11
C GLY A 60 58.95 10.64 24.27
N PRO A 61 58.73 11.75 25.00
CA PRO A 61 57.43 12.12 25.56
C PRO A 61 56.47 12.74 24.53
N SER A 62 55.17 12.49 24.74
CA SER A 62 54.06 12.91 23.88
C SER A 62 53.89 14.44 23.78
N PRO A 63 53.74 15.02 22.57
CA PRO A 63 53.25 16.39 22.41
C PRO A 63 51.72 16.43 22.48
N GLN A 64 51.19 17.38 23.25
CA GLN A 64 49.76 17.68 23.33
C GLN A 64 49.25 18.18 21.97
N HIS A 65 48.33 17.44 21.34
CA HIS A 65 47.59 17.93 20.17
C HIS A 65 46.45 18.87 20.62
N PRO A 66 46.23 20.00 19.93
CA PRO A 66 45.11 20.89 20.23
C PRO A 66 43.79 20.17 19.96
N GLN A 67 42.87 20.20 20.95
CA GLN A 67 41.51 19.67 20.79
C GLN A 67 40.77 20.48 19.73
N TYR A 68 40.56 19.87 18.56
CA TYR A 68 39.61 20.39 17.58
C TYR A 68 38.18 20.28 18.14
N PRO A 69 37.34 21.32 17.99
CA PRO A 69 35.94 21.24 18.39
C PRO A 69 35.25 20.08 17.66
N GLN A 70 34.59 19.22 18.41
CA GLN A 70 33.81 18.13 17.82
C GLN A 70 32.72 18.70 16.90
N PRO A 71 32.48 18.12 15.71
CA PRO A 71 31.40 18.54 14.86
C PRO A 71 30.08 18.41 15.63
N ARG A 72 29.29 19.48 15.69
CA ARG A 72 27.92 19.41 16.19
C ARG A 72 27.18 18.32 15.40
N PRO A 73 26.34 17.49 16.05
CA PRO A 73 25.53 16.53 15.34
C PRO A 73 24.76 17.25 14.22
N SER A 74 24.91 16.75 13.00
CA SER A 74 24.23 17.28 11.83
C SER A 74 22.74 17.31 12.14
N LEU A 75 22.16 18.51 12.17
CA LEU A 75 20.71 18.68 12.14
C LEU A 75 20.24 17.98 10.86
N SER A 76 19.61 16.82 11.01
CA SER A 76 18.93 16.15 9.90
C SER A 76 18.01 17.18 9.23
N PRO A 77 17.96 17.25 7.89
CA PRO A 77 17.07 18.16 7.20
C PRO A 77 15.65 17.99 7.75
N VAL A 78 15.01 19.08 8.14
CA VAL A 78 13.58 19.06 8.48
C VAL A 78 12.87 18.49 7.25
N PRO A 79 12.15 17.37 7.37
CA PRO A 79 11.51 16.79 6.21
C PRO A 79 10.49 17.80 5.67
N ILE A 80 10.55 18.03 4.34
CA ILE A 80 9.64 18.94 3.61
C ILE A 80 8.17 18.47 3.70
N TYR A 81 7.98 17.22 4.14
CA TYR A 81 6.70 16.57 4.40
C TYR A 81 6.56 16.26 5.89
N GLY A 82 5.33 16.26 6.41
CA GLY A 82 5.06 15.84 7.78
C GLY A 82 5.29 14.34 7.98
N ARG A 83 4.83 13.79 9.11
CA ARG A 83 5.08 12.39 9.44
C ARG A 83 4.32 11.48 8.49
N LYS A 84 5.00 10.44 8.01
CA LYS A 84 4.40 9.38 7.20
C LYS A 84 4.04 8.20 8.08
N ARG A 85 2.78 7.77 8.10
CA ARG A 85 2.33 6.58 8.84
C ARG A 85 1.44 5.69 7.99
N ALA A 86 1.56 4.38 8.15
CA ALA A 86 0.70 3.45 7.44
C ALA A 86 0.15 2.34 8.33
N LEU A 87 -1.10 1.97 8.08
CA LEU A 87 -1.74 0.76 8.58
C LEU A 87 -2.01 -0.18 7.42
N LEU A 88 -1.46 -1.40 7.48
CA LEU A 88 -1.61 -2.42 6.45
C LEU A 88 -2.27 -3.67 7.06
N CYS A 89 -3.47 -4.03 6.63
CA CYS A 89 -4.26 -5.13 7.15
C CYS A 89 -4.48 -6.19 6.06
N GLY A 90 -3.93 -7.39 6.25
CA GLY A 90 -4.05 -8.49 5.28
C GLY A 90 -4.63 -9.73 5.94
N VAL A 91 -5.81 -10.16 5.49
CA VAL A 91 -6.57 -11.27 6.09
C VAL A 91 -6.82 -12.37 5.06
N ASN A 92 -6.25 -13.56 5.30
CA ASN A 92 -6.40 -14.74 4.47
C ASN A 92 -7.48 -15.72 4.98
N TYR A 93 -7.92 -15.60 6.24
CA TYR A 93 -8.93 -16.48 6.85
C TYR A 93 -8.51 -17.96 6.84
N HIS A 94 -7.30 -18.25 7.33
CA HIS A 94 -6.73 -19.59 7.31
C HIS A 94 -7.64 -20.60 8.02
N GLY A 95 -7.86 -21.76 7.37
CA GLY A 95 -8.72 -22.82 7.89
C GLY A 95 -10.22 -22.64 7.62
N LYS A 96 -10.64 -21.53 7.03
CA LYS A 96 -12.04 -21.30 6.62
C LYS A 96 -12.29 -21.76 5.18
N SER A 97 -13.56 -22.04 4.85
CA SER A 97 -13.97 -22.44 3.49
C SER A 97 -13.78 -21.32 2.46
N TYR A 98 -13.93 -20.07 2.89
CA TYR A 98 -13.79 -18.84 2.10
C TYR A 98 -12.37 -18.25 2.17
N LYS A 99 -11.34 -19.05 2.48
CA LYS A 99 -9.96 -18.54 2.62
C LYS A 99 -9.43 -17.86 1.34
N LEU A 100 -8.66 -16.81 1.56
CA LEU A 100 -7.84 -16.11 0.58
C LEU A 100 -6.37 -16.57 0.69
N LYS A 101 -5.57 -16.25 -0.32
CA LYS A 101 -4.16 -16.63 -0.47
C LYS A 101 -3.25 -15.44 -0.79
N GLY A 102 -3.79 -14.33 -1.29
CA GLY A 102 -3.05 -13.17 -1.79
C GLY A 102 -3.01 -11.99 -0.81
N SER A 103 -3.97 -11.87 0.10
CA SER A 103 -4.09 -10.66 0.94
C SER A 103 -2.87 -10.36 1.82
N ILE A 104 -2.24 -11.38 2.39
CA ILE A 104 -0.98 -11.20 3.12
C ILE A 104 0.18 -10.79 2.19
N ASN A 105 0.19 -11.27 0.94
CA ASN A 105 1.19 -10.88 -0.05
C ASN A 105 0.98 -9.42 -0.52
N ASP A 106 -0.27 -8.99 -0.63
CA ASP A 106 -0.65 -7.62 -1.00
C ASP A 106 -0.08 -6.62 0.00
N VAL A 107 -0.34 -6.80 1.31
CA VAL A 107 0.18 -5.89 2.35
C VAL A 107 1.69 -5.91 2.46
N LYS A 108 2.34 -7.05 2.19
CA LYS A 108 3.81 -7.13 2.14
C LYS A 108 4.37 -6.34 0.96
N SER A 109 3.71 -6.41 -0.19
CA SER A 109 4.10 -5.67 -1.40
C SER A 109 3.85 -4.16 -1.22
N MET A 110 2.75 -3.77 -0.59
CA MET A 110 2.47 -2.39 -0.20
C MET A 110 3.52 -1.87 0.79
N LYS A 111 3.87 -2.62 1.84
CA LYS A 111 4.93 -2.23 2.76
C LYS A 111 6.24 -1.95 2.04
N TYR A 112 6.63 -2.86 1.13
CA TYR A 112 7.84 -2.70 0.34
C TYR A 112 7.81 -1.42 -0.49
N LEU A 113 6.70 -1.12 -1.18
CA LEU A 113 6.55 0.13 -1.93
C LEU A 113 6.68 1.36 -1.02
N LEU A 114 5.97 1.37 0.11
CA LEU A 114 5.95 2.51 1.04
C LEU A 114 7.35 2.82 1.58
N VAL A 115 8.10 1.79 1.99
CA VAL A 115 9.44 1.96 2.55
C VAL A 115 10.45 2.32 1.46
N GLU A 116 10.54 1.51 0.41
CA GLU A 116 11.65 1.57 -0.55
C GLU A 116 11.50 2.67 -1.60
N THR A 117 10.26 3.05 -1.91
CA THR A 117 9.98 4.02 -2.97
C THR A 117 9.42 5.32 -2.42
N LEU A 118 8.54 5.26 -1.42
CA LEU A 118 7.79 6.42 -0.91
C LEU A 118 8.36 6.99 0.40
N GLY A 119 9.42 6.38 0.95
CA GLY A 119 10.16 6.92 2.09
C GLY A 119 9.39 6.89 3.42
N PHE A 120 8.47 5.95 3.60
CA PHE A 120 7.86 5.69 4.91
C PHE A 120 8.89 5.01 5.83
N PRO A 121 9.18 5.57 7.02
CA PRO A 121 9.97 4.87 8.03
C PRO A 121 9.38 3.51 8.37
N ASN A 122 10.20 2.47 8.49
CA ASN A 122 9.69 1.12 8.75
C ASN A 122 8.98 0.98 10.10
N ASP A 123 9.36 1.79 11.10
CA ASP A 123 8.75 1.89 12.42
C ASP A 123 7.44 2.71 12.44
N SER A 124 7.15 3.45 11.36
CA SER A 124 5.89 4.17 11.20
C SER A 124 4.82 3.37 10.43
N ILE A 125 5.08 2.09 10.17
CA ILE A 125 4.13 1.18 9.51
C ILE A 125 3.70 0.08 10.48
N LEU A 126 2.41 0.04 10.80
CA LEU A 126 1.78 -1.05 11.51
C LEU A 126 1.18 -2.04 10.52
N MET A 127 1.60 -3.30 10.58
CA MET A 127 1.06 -4.38 9.75
C MET A 127 0.32 -5.39 10.62
N LEU A 128 -0.92 -5.71 10.25
CA LEU A 128 -1.73 -6.74 10.88
C LEU A 128 -1.96 -7.90 9.92
N THR A 129 -1.46 -9.10 10.26
CA THR A 129 -1.69 -10.33 9.47
C THR A 129 -1.78 -11.57 10.37
N GLU A 130 -2.44 -12.62 9.89
CA GLU A 130 -2.53 -13.91 10.59
C GLU A 130 -1.18 -14.62 10.80
N ASN A 131 -0.13 -14.21 10.08
CA ASN A 131 1.21 -14.78 10.21
C ASN A 131 2.08 -14.08 11.28
N GLU A 132 1.55 -13.02 11.90
CA GLU A 132 2.27 -12.32 12.97
C GLU A 132 2.32 -13.16 14.24
N ARG A 133 3.45 -13.11 14.95
CA ARG A 133 3.63 -13.85 16.22
C ARG A 133 3.01 -13.15 17.41
N GLU A 134 2.91 -11.83 17.32
CA GLU A 134 2.41 -10.99 18.40
C GLU A 134 0.87 -10.94 18.33
N PRO A 135 0.13 -11.33 19.38
CA PRO A 135 -1.34 -11.34 19.36
C PRO A 135 -1.98 -9.99 19.04
N SER A 136 -1.31 -8.88 19.39
CA SER A 136 -1.74 -7.51 19.09
C SER A 136 -1.70 -7.17 17.60
N LYS A 137 -0.97 -7.95 16.80
CA LYS A 137 -0.80 -7.79 15.35
C LYS A 137 -1.63 -8.76 14.52
N ILE A 138 -2.44 -9.60 15.15
CA ILE A 138 -3.45 -10.41 14.45
C ILE A 138 -4.62 -9.49 14.06
N PRO A 139 -5.17 -9.57 12.84
CA PRO A 139 -6.21 -8.67 12.34
C PRO A 139 -7.61 -9.02 12.88
N THR A 140 -7.75 -9.06 14.21
CA THR A 140 -9.06 -9.12 14.88
C THR A 140 -9.79 -7.79 14.79
N LYS A 141 -11.11 -7.78 14.96
CA LYS A 141 -11.92 -6.56 14.96
C LYS A 141 -11.36 -5.53 15.94
N GLN A 142 -11.06 -5.97 17.17
CA GLN A 142 -10.52 -5.10 18.20
C GLN A 142 -9.14 -4.53 17.83
N ASN A 143 -8.25 -5.34 17.24
CA ASN A 143 -6.91 -4.88 16.88
C ASN A 143 -6.93 -3.92 15.69
N ILE A 144 -7.75 -4.20 14.67
CA ILE A 144 -7.95 -3.28 13.54
C ILE A 144 -8.48 -1.93 14.06
N ARG A 145 -9.48 -1.91 14.94
CA ARG A 145 -9.99 -0.67 15.56
C ARG A 145 -8.93 0.12 16.31
N LYS A 146 -8.10 -0.55 17.12
CA LYS A 146 -6.99 0.10 17.83
C LYS A 146 -5.97 0.68 16.85
N ALA A 147 -5.66 -0.06 15.79
CA ALA A 147 -4.72 0.35 14.77
C ALA A 147 -5.23 1.55 13.94
N LEU A 148 -6.51 1.57 13.59
CA LEU A 148 -7.16 2.71 12.92
C LEU A 148 -7.06 3.97 13.78
N LYS A 149 -7.35 3.87 15.08
CA LYS A 149 -7.16 4.98 16.03
C LYS A 149 -5.70 5.44 16.12
N TRP A 150 -4.76 4.50 16.13
CA TRP A 150 -3.33 4.81 16.13
C TRP A 150 -2.89 5.55 14.86
N LEU A 151 -3.42 5.18 13.69
CA LEU A 151 -3.07 5.77 12.40
C LEU A 151 -3.30 7.29 12.41
N VAL A 152 -4.46 7.72 12.93
CA VAL A 152 -4.83 9.15 13.00
C VAL A 152 -4.46 9.83 14.31
N TYR A 153 -3.85 9.11 15.26
CA TYR A 153 -3.55 9.68 16.58
C TYR A 153 -2.59 10.86 16.47
N GLY A 154 -3.00 12.03 16.97
CA GLY A 154 -2.17 13.22 17.03
C GLY A 154 -1.73 13.76 15.67
N CYS A 155 -2.53 13.57 14.60
CA CYS A 155 -2.26 14.13 13.27
C CYS A 155 -1.92 15.62 13.30
N GLN A 156 -0.99 16.00 12.44
CA GLN A 156 -0.53 17.37 12.25
C GLN A 156 -0.65 17.77 10.77
N PRO A 157 -0.69 19.08 10.48
CA PRO A 157 -0.57 19.57 9.11
C PRO A 157 0.69 19.02 8.43
N GLY A 158 0.54 18.50 7.21
CA GLY A 158 1.62 17.89 6.43
C GLY A 158 1.79 16.38 6.65
N ASP A 159 1.15 15.78 7.65
CA ASP A 159 1.18 14.32 7.85
C ASP A 159 0.54 13.60 6.64
N SER A 160 1.15 12.48 6.25
CA SER A 160 0.65 11.60 5.18
C SER A 160 0.36 10.20 5.73
N LEU A 161 -0.87 9.77 5.59
CA LEU A 161 -1.40 8.55 6.18
C LEU A 161 -1.81 7.59 5.07
N VAL A 162 -1.47 6.31 5.24
CA VAL A 162 -1.93 5.25 4.35
C VAL A 162 -2.71 4.22 5.14
N PHE A 163 -3.91 3.88 4.67
CA PHE A 163 -4.65 2.72 5.14
C PHE A 163 -4.78 1.74 3.98
N HIS A 164 -4.25 0.54 4.12
CA HIS A 164 -4.41 -0.53 3.12
C HIS A 164 -5.09 -1.72 3.76
N PHE A 165 -6.17 -2.19 3.16
CA PHE A 165 -6.86 -3.41 3.54
C PHE A 165 -6.93 -4.34 2.34
N SER A 166 -6.53 -5.60 2.52
CA SER A 166 -6.80 -6.68 1.57
C SER A 166 -7.42 -7.86 2.32
N GLY A 167 -8.57 -8.32 1.85
CA GLY A 167 -9.38 -9.34 2.51
C GLY A 167 -10.80 -9.40 1.95
N HIS A 168 -11.72 -9.95 2.75
CA HIS A 168 -13.15 -9.92 2.41
C HIS A 168 -13.79 -8.60 2.81
N GLY A 169 -14.71 -8.18 1.96
CA GLY A 169 -15.70 -7.14 2.26
C GLY A 169 -17.09 -7.71 2.05
N THR A 170 -18.08 -7.09 2.69
CA THR A 170 -19.48 -7.53 2.68
C THR A 170 -20.40 -6.32 2.78
N ARG A 171 -21.69 -6.55 2.60
CA ARG A 171 -22.73 -5.55 2.82
C ARG A 171 -23.64 -6.00 3.95
N GLN A 172 -24.01 -5.07 4.81
CA GLN A 172 -24.99 -5.27 5.86
C GLN A 172 -26.16 -4.34 5.64
N LYS A 173 -27.33 -4.71 6.15
CA LYS A 173 -28.50 -3.85 6.03
C LYS A 173 -28.24 -2.57 6.82
N ASP A 174 -28.39 -1.43 6.17
CA ASP A 174 -28.32 -0.13 6.83
C ASP A 174 -29.56 0.04 7.73
N TYR A 175 -29.32 0.38 8.99
CA TYR A 175 -30.36 0.67 9.98
C TYR A 175 -30.52 2.16 10.28
N ASN A 176 -29.51 2.99 9.99
CA ASN A 176 -29.52 4.43 10.24
C ASN A 176 -30.11 5.21 9.04
N HIS A 177 -30.21 4.57 7.86
CA HIS A 177 -30.73 5.10 6.59
C HIS A 177 -29.92 6.27 6.02
N ASP A 178 -28.61 6.29 6.25
CA ASP A 178 -27.71 7.28 5.68
C ASP A 178 -27.17 6.90 4.30
N GLU A 179 -27.21 5.61 3.95
CA GLU A 179 -26.83 5.10 2.64
C GLU A 179 -27.98 5.13 1.63
N VAL A 180 -27.68 5.56 0.40
CA VAL A 180 -28.69 5.76 -0.66
C VAL A 180 -29.32 4.44 -1.11
N ASP A 181 -28.55 3.35 -1.06
CA ASP A 181 -29.01 2.03 -1.49
C ASP A 181 -29.48 1.13 -0.33
N GLY A 182 -29.38 1.62 0.92
CA GLY A 182 -29.86 0.96 2.12
C GLY A 182 -28.98 -0.18 2.65
N PHE A 183 -27.69 -0.19 2.31
CA PHE A 183 -26.73 -1.14 2.89
C PHE A 183 -25.41 -0.48 3.25
N ASP A 184 -24.90 -0.78 4.44
CA ASP A 184 -23.54 -0.43 4.87
C ASP A 184 -22.53 -1.38 4.23
N GLU A 185 -21.44 -0.83 3.69
CA GLU A 185 -20.25 -1.59 3.35
C GLU A 185 -19.46 -1.94 4.61
N ALA A 186 -18.88 -3.13 4.64
CA ALA A 186 -18.12 -3.58 5.80
C ALA A 186 -16.89 -4.39 5.42
N LEU A 187 -15.81 -4.17 6.17
CA LEU A 187 -14.62 -5.01 6.12
C LEU A 187 -14.79 -6.18 7.08
N CYS A 188 -14.34 -7.38 6.70
CA CYS A 188 -14.43 -8.57 7.54
C CYS A 188 -13.12 -8.83 8.28
N PRO A 189 -13.00 -8.58 9.60
CA PRO A 189 -11.86 -9.03 10.40
C PRO A 189 -11.72 -10.55 10.43
N LEU A 190 -10.60 -11.04 10.97
CA LEU A 190 -10.37 -12.47 11.11
C LEU A 190 -11.46 -13.18 11.93
N ASP A 191 -11.96 -12.51 12.97
CA ASP A 191 -12.96 -12.97 13.94
C ASP A 191 -14.38 -12.46 13.64
N HIS A 192 -14.66 -12.07 12.39
CA HIS A 192 -15.95 -11.49 12.02
C HIS A 192 -17.16 -12.42 12.27
N GLU A 193 -16.96 -13.74 12.23
CA GLU A 193 -18.02 -14.71 12.55
C GLU A 193 -18.52 -14.59 14.00
N THR A 194 -17.67 -14.15 14.93
CA THR A 194 -17.99 -14.02 16.36
C THR A 194 -18.16 -12.58 16.81
N GLU A 195 -17.35 -11.65 16.30
CA GLU A 195 -17.31 -10.24 16.71
C GLU A 195 -18.01 -9.29 15.72
N GLY A 196 -18.47 -9.83 14.58
CA GLY A 196 -19.07 -9.07 13.48
C GLY A 196 -18.05 -8.31 12.62
N ASN A 197 -18.55 -7.60 11.61
CA ASN A 197 -17.71 -6.84 10.68
C ASN A 197 -17.42 -5.42 11.21
N ILE A 198 -16.55 -4.68 10.51
CA ILE A 198 -16.32 -3.25 10.73
C ILE A 198 -17.02 -2.50 9.59
N ILE A 199 -18.11 -1.81 9.91
CA ILE A 199 -18.90 -1.02 8.95
C ILE A 199 -18.17 0.30 8.60
N ASP A 200 -18.44 0.79 7.41
CA ASP A 200 -18.00 2.07 6.85
C ASP A 200 -18.18 3.27 7.79
N ASP A 201 -19.31 3.37 8.48
CA ASP A 201 -19.63 4.39 9.48
C ASP A 201 -18.57 4.45 10.59
N GLU A 202 -18.20 3.27 11.09
CA GLU A 202 -17.17 3.11 12.13
C GLU A 202 -15.79 3.50 11.60
N ILE A 203 -15.50 3.19 10.33
CA ILE A 203 -14.25 3.55 9.66
C ILE A 203 -14.20 5.07 9.48
N ASN A 204 -15.26 5.68 8.94
CA ASN A 204 -15.37 7.11 8.71
C ASN A 204 -15.18 7.90 10.02
N ASP A 205 -15.90 7.51 11.07
CA ASP A 205 -15.77 8.09 12.42
C ASP A 205 -14.34 8.01 12.96
N THR A 206 -13.67 6.90 12.69
CA THR A 206 -12.35 6.63 13.27
C THR A 206 -11.23 7.30 12.49
N ILE A 207 -11.26 7.32 11.15
CA ILE A 207 -10.10 7.75 10.34
C ILE A 207 -10.38 8.88 9.35
N VAL A 208 -11.64 9.23 9.06
CA VAL A 208 -11.99 10.32 8.13
C VAL A 208 -12.38 11.60 8.88
N LYS A 209 -13.36 11.52 9.79
CA LYS A 209 -13.81 12.67 10.59
C LYS A 209 -12.68 13.38 11.34
N PRO A 210 -11.72 12.69 11.99
CA PRO A 210 -10.68 13.37 12.77
C PRO A 210 -9.54 13.97 11.95
N LEU A 211 -9.52 13.83 10.62
CA LEU A 211 -8.43 14.36 9.79
C LEU A 211 -8.38 15.89 9.86
N THR A 212 -7.32 16.41 10.47
CA THR A 212 -7.10 17.84 10.65
C THR A 212 -6.57 18.51 9.39
N ARG A 213 -6.74 19.83 9.30
CA ARG A 213 -6.25 20.63 8.17
C ARG A 213 -4.79 20.33 7.81
N GLY A 214 -4.56 20.02 6.53
CA GLY A 214 -3.24 19.72 5.99
C GLY A 214 -2.78 18.28 6.17
N THR A 215 -3.52 17.44 6.89
CA THR A 215 -3.30 15.98 6.92
C THR A 215 -3.94 15.36 5.67
N THR A 216 -3.26 14.37 5.09
CA THR A 216 -3.79 13.60 3.96
C THR A 216 -3.85 12.12 4.29
N LEU A 217 -4.98 11.48 4.00
CA LEU A 217 -5.20 10.03 4.09
C LEU A 217 -5.43 9.45 2.70
N HIS A 218 -4.68 8.41 2.36
CA HIS A 218 -4.94 7.56 1.21
C HIS A 218 -5.33 6.17 1.69
N ALA A 219 -6.57 5.79 1.41
CA ALA A 219 -7.07 4.44 1.59
C ALA A 219 -6.95 3.65 0.29
N ILE A 220 -6.51 2.41 0.39
CA ILE A 220 -6.34 1.46 -0.70
C ILE A 220 -7.05 0.19 -0.24
N ILE A 221 -8.19 -0.15 -0.83
CA ILE A 221 -9.07 -1.22 -0.35
C ILE A 221 -9.23 -2.27 -1.44
N ASP A 222 -8.73 -3.47 -1.15
CA ASP A 222 -8.80 -4.64 -2.02
C ASP A 222 -9.76 -5.66 -1.41
N ALA A 223 -11.04 -5.35 -1.51
CA ALA A 223 -12.16 -6.13 -0.98
C ALA A 223 -13.42 -5.91 -1.84
N CYS A 224 -14.32 -6.90 -1.89
CA CYS A 224 -15.66 -6.71 -2.47
C CYS A 224 -16.44 -5.65 -1.72
N TYR A 225 -17.44 -5.05 -2.37
CA TYR A 225 -18.37 -4.13 -1.72
C TYR A 225 -17.61 -3.05 -0.91
N SER A 226 -16.62 -2.43 -1.54
CA SER A 226 -15.75 -1.45 -0.86
C SER A 226 -15.76 -0.07 -1.52
N GLY A 227 -16.64 0.14 -2.49
CA GLY A 227 -16.78 1.39 -3.24
C GLY A 227 -16.92 2.61 -2.34
N THR A 228 -17.65 2.44 -1.25
CA THR A 228 -18.07 3.46 -0.28
C THR A 228 -17.56 3.21 1.13
N VAL A 229 -16.64 2.26 1.36
CA VAL A 229 -16.18 1.84 2.71
C VAL A 229 -15.54 2.91 3.63
N LEU A 230 -15.35 4.13 3.12
CA LEU A 230 -14.90 5.30 3.88
C LEU A 230 -15.96 6.43 3.93
N ASP A 231 -17.14 6.25 3.35
CA ASP A 231 -18.21 7.22 3.15
C ASP A 231 -17.74 8.57 2.63
N LEU A 232 -16.94 8.51 1.57
CA LEU A 232 -16.43 9.72 0.95
C LEU A 232 -17.48 10.30 0.00
N PRO A 233 -17.80 11.61 0.13
CA PRO A 233 -18.94 12.21 -0.55
C PRO A 233 -18.79 12.37 -2.06
N PHE A 234 -17.57 12.35 -2.58
CA PHE A 234 -17.33 12.56 -4.00
C PHE A 234 -16.82 11.29 -4.67
N VAL A 235 -17.56 10.83 -5.66
CA VAL A 235 -17.24 9.62 -6.43
C VAL A 235 -16.75 10.03 -7.82
N CYS A 236 -15.59 9.53 -8.22
CA CYS A 236 -15.02 9.79 -9.54
C CYS A 236 -15.57 8.76 -10.54
N ARG A 237 -16.38 9.22 -11.50
CA ARG A 237 -16.93 8.42 -12.59
C ARG A 237 -16.40 8.88 -13.94
N MET A 238 -16.31 7.97 -14.89
CA MET A 238 -16.01 8.30 -16.28
C MET A 238 -17.31 8.57 -17.03
N ASN A 239 -17.39 9.73 -17.69
CA ASN A 239 -18.54 10.06 -18.54
C ASN A 239 -18.47 9.36 -19.89
N LYS A 240 -19.51 9.53 -20.72
CA LYS A 240 -19.60 8.91 -22.06
C LYS A 240 -18.49 9.36 -23.00
N GLU A 241 -17.92 10.53 -22.76
CA GLU A 241 -16.83 11.13 -23.52
C GLU A 241 -15.43 10.65 -23.06
N GLY A 242 -15.36 9.70 -22.12
CA GLY A 242 -14.10 9.14 -21.61
C GLY A 242 -13.34 10.07 -20.66
N ARG A 243 -14.02 11.06 -20.06
CA ARG A 243 -13.44 11.99 -19.09
C ARG A 243 -13.95 11.70 -17.68
N TYR A 244 -13.08 11.90 -16.71
CA TYR A 244 -13.41 11.74 -15.32
C TYR A 244 -14.10 12.97 -14.76
N MET A 245 -15.19 12.75 -14.03
CA MET A 245 -15.99 13.76 -13.37
C MET A 245 -16.28 13.33 -11.93
N TRP A 246 -16.41 14.32 -11.04
CA TRP A 246 -16.84 14.09 -9.66
C TRP A 246 -18.36 14.17 -9.56
N GLU A 247 -18.97 13.06 -9.17
CA GLU A 247 -20.35 13.01 -8.70
C GLU A 247 -20.40 13.38 -7.21
N ASP A 248 -21.45 14.09 -6.83
CA ASP A 248 -21.69 14.53 -5.46
C ASP A 248 -22.76 13.65 -4.84
N GLN A 249 -22.35 12.76 -3.94
CA GLN A 249 -23.21 11.77 -3.28
C GLN A 249 -23.52 12.18 -1.84
N ARG A 250 -23.37 13.46 -1.49
CA ARG A 250 -23.65 13.93 -0.12
C ARG A 250 -25.12 13.74 0.22
N ASN A 251 -25.39 13.05 1.32
CA ASN A 251 -26.68 13.05 1.97
C ASN A 251 -26.83 14.32 2.84
N PRO A 252 -27.78 15.23 2.57
CA PRO A 252 -27.95 16.45 3.37
C PRO A 252 -28.32 16.20 4.84
N LEU A 253 -28.89 15.04 5.15
CA LEU A 253 -29.31 14.66 6.49
C LEU A 253 -28.15 14.07 7.32
N PHE A 254 -27.18 13.44 6.66
CA PHE A 254 -26.05 12.74 7.28
C PHE A 254 -24.75 13.24 6.68
N TYR A 255 -24.32 14.42 7.15
CA TYR A 255 -23.15 15.09 6.57
C TYR A 255 -21.83 14.54 7.14
N LYS A 256 -21.27 13.50 6.48
CA LYS A 256 -19.96 12.91 6.76
C LYS A 256 -18.85 13.78 6.13
N ARG A 257 -18.02 14.45 6.96
CA ARG A 257 -16.91 15.32 6.51
C ARG A 257 -15.64 15.13 7.34
N THR A 258 -14.50 15.51 6.77
CA THR A 258 -13.24 15.63 7.51
C THR A 258 -13.22 16.88 8.40
N SER A 259 -12.29 16.94 9.36
CA SER A 259 -11.98 18.13 10.16
C SER A 259 -11.00 19.08 9.45
N GLY A 260 -11.08 19.15 8.12
CA GLY A 260 -10.25 20.01 7.25
C GLY A 260 -9.09 19.31 6.55
N GLY A 261 -8.81 18.04 6.88
CA GLY A 261 -7.87 17.19 6.14
C GLY A 261 -8.47 16.63 4.85
N LEU A 262 -7.65 15.91 4.08
CA LEU A 262 -8.03 15.28 2.83
C LEU A 262 -8.07 13.77 2.98
N ALA A 263 -9.10 13.12 2.44
CA ALA A 263 -9.16 11.67 2.32
C ALA A 263 -9.41 11.27 0.87
N PHE A 264 -8.68 10.25 0.40
CA PHE A 264 -8.87 9.62 -0.90
C PHE A 264 -8.98 8.12 -0.71
N CYS A 265 -9.87 7.45 -1.42
CA CYS A 265 -10.00 6.00 -1.39
C CYS A 265 -9.92 5.43 -2.80
N PHE A 266 -9.06 4.42 -3.00
CA PHE A 266 -9.09 3.55 -4.16
C PHE A 266 -9.65 2.20 -3.75
N SER A 267 -10.73 1.76 -4.38
CA SER A 267 -11.44 0.53 -4.03
C SER A 267 -11.77 -0.32 -5.25
N ALA A 268 -12.03 -1.61 -5.03
CA ALA A 268 -12.53 -2.51 -6.06
C ALA A 268 -14.05 -2.39 -6.15
N CYS A 269 -14.57 -2.00 -7.32
CA CYS A 269 -16.00 -1.97 -7.62
C CYS A 269 -16.40 -3.29 -8.29
N ASP A 270 -16.83 -4.27 -7.50
CA ASP A 270 -17.73 -5.32 -7.98
C ASP A 270 -18.72 -5.69 -6.86
N ASP A 271 -20.01 -5.61 -7.19
CA ASP A 271 -21.14 -5.88 -6.31
C ASP A 271 -21.72 -7.31 -6.51
N HIS A 272 -21.18 -8.08 -7.45
CA HIS A 272 -21.79 -9.36 -7.86
C HIS A 272 -20.81 -10.54 -7.89
N GLN A 273 -19.52 -10.34 -7.64
CA GLN A 273 -18.53 -11.43 -7.55
C GLN A 273 -17.65 -11.35 -6.31
N THR A 274 -17.30 -12.51 -5.75
CA THR A 274 -16.28 -12.65 -4.72
C THR A 274 -14.92 -12.25 -5.28
N SER A 275 -14.21 -11.35 -4.62
CA SER A 275 -12.88 -10.87 -4.96
C SER A 275 -11.95 -12.07 -4.89
N ALA A 276 -11.62 -12.61 -6.05
CA ALA A 276 -10.86 -13.84 -6.14
C ALA A 276 -9.39 -13.51 -6.36
N ASP A 277 -8.56 -13.89 -5.40
CA ASP A 277 -7.11 -13.89 -5.55
C ASP A 277 -6.66 -14.64 -6.81
N THR A 278 -5.96 -13.94 -7.69
CA THR A 278 -5.52 -14.51 -8.96
C THR A 278 -4.01 -14.50 -9.11
N THR A 279 -3.51 -15.50 -9.83
CA THR A 279 -2.12 -15.56 -10.30
C THR A 279 -1.94 -14.82 -11.61
N ALA A 280 -3.03 -14.41 -12.26
CA ALA A 280 -3.03 -13.83 -13.59
C ALA A 280 -2.20 -12.53 -13.70
N PHE A 281 -2.12 -11.76 -12.61
CA PHE A 281 -1.32 -10.53 -12.56
C PHE A 281 0.19 -10.79 -12.49
N THR A 282 0.62 -11.87 -11.84
CA THR A 282 2.05 -12.13 -11.62
C THR A 282 2.65 -13.08 -12.65
N GLY A 283 1.83 -13.89 -13.33
CA GLY A 283 2.29 -14.98 -14.20
C GLY A 283 3.08 -16.06 -13.45
N THR A 284 2.99 -16.10 -12.12
CA THR A 284 3.67 -17.06 -11.24
C THR A 284 2.68 -17.68 -10.26
N ASN A 285 3.12 -18.60 -9.40
CA ASN A 285 2.27 -19.17 -8.34
C ASN A 285 1.92 -18.16 -7.22
N VAL A 286 2.37 -16.90 -7.31
CA VAL A 286 2.04 -15.84 -6.36
C VAL A 286 0.68 -15.23 -6.69
N ARG A 287 -0.22 -15.28 -5.71
CA ARG A 287 -1.55 -14.68 -5.76
C ARG A 287 -1.55 -13.26 -5.20
N THR A 288 -2.34 -12.38 -5.80
CA THR A 288 -2.47 -10.97 -5.43
C THR A 288 -3.85 -10.45 -5.85
N GLY A 289 -4.38 -9.48 -5.12
CA GLY A 289 -5.59 -8.76 -5.52
C GLY A 289 -5.31 -7.82 -6.70
N ALA A 290 -6.28 -7.66 -7.61
CA ALA A 290 -6.08 -6.84 -8.81
C ALA A 290 -5.91 -5.37 -8.48
N MET A 291 -6.67 -4.90 -7.48
CA MET A 291 -6.64 -3.53 -7.04
C MET A 291 -5.23 -3.21 -6.53
N THR A 292 -4.73 -3.99 -5.56
CA THR A 292 -3.40 -3.77 -4.98
C THR A 292 -2.32 -3.87 -6.05
N TYR A 293 -2.34 -4.93 -6.86
CA TYR A 293 -1.35 -5.11 -7.91
C TYR A 293 -1.31 -3.93 -8.88
N SER A 294 -2.46 -3.51 -9.40
CA SER A 294 -2.54 -2.43 -10.38
C SER A 294 -2.10 -1.07 -9.81
N PHE A 295 -2.43 -0.78 -8.55
CA PHE A 295 -1.96 0.41 -7.85
C PHE A 295 -0.43 0.40 -7.70
N LEU A 296 0.15 -0.72 -7.25
CA LEU A 296 1.61 -0.85 -7.07
C LEU A 296 2.35 -0.66 -8.41
N GLN A 297 1.85 -1.28 -9.49
CA GLN A 297 2.45 -1.15 -10.81
C GLN A 297 2.40 0.30 -11.32
N ALA A 298 1.24 0.95 -11.20
CA ALA A 298 1.08 2.34 -11.64
C ALA A 298 2.07 3.26 -10.91
N ILE A 299 2.12 3.21 -9.57
CA ILE A 299 3.02 4.06 -8.77
C ILE A 299 4.50 3.81 -9.08
N GLN A 300 4.90 2.56 -9.39
CA GLN A 300 6.30 2.24 -9.67
C GLN A 300 6.78 2.67 -11.06
N ASN A 301 5.89 2.64 -12.05
CA ASN A 301 6.27 2.83 -13.45
C ASN A 301 6.26 4.30 -13.88
N GLU A 302 5.55 5.17 -13.16
CA GLU A 302 5.36 6.57 -13.57
C GLU A 302 5.88 7.57 -12.53
N ARG A 303 6.72 8.51 -12.98
CA ARG A 303 7.17 9.63 -12.15
C ARG A 303 6.20 10.79 -12.28
N ARG A 304 5.76 11.36 -11.14
CA ARG A 304 4.81 12.50 -11.06
C ARG A 304 3.41 12.17 -11.61
N LEU A 305 2.85 11.06 -11.14
CA LEU A 305 1.47 10.67 -11.43
C LEU A 305 0.47 11.71 -10.95
N THR A 306 -0.54 11.96 -11.77
CA THR A 306 -1.78 12.62 -11.36
C THR A 306 -2.82 11.56 -11.00
N TYR A 307 -3.86 11.92 -10.25
CA TYR A 307 -4.90 10.95 -9.89
C TYR A 307 -5.60 10.36 -11.11
N GLY A 308 -5.82 11.16 -12.16
CA GLY A 308 -6.39 10.70 -13.43
C GLY A 308 -5.50 9.70 -14.16
N HIS A 309 -4.19 9.94 -14.22
CA HIS A 309 -3.25 8.99 -14.82
C HIS A 309 -3.13 7.70 -14.00
N LEU A 310 -3.03 7.80 -12.68
CA LEU A 310 -3.00 6.65 -11.79
C LEU A 310 -4.24 5.76 -12.00
N LEU A 311 -5.42 6.37 -11.97
CA LEU A 311 -6.67 5.64 -12.13
C LEU A 311 -6.81 5.01 -13.53
N ASN A 312 -6.34 5.69 -14.58
CA ASN A 312 -6.25 5.13 -15.93
C ASN A 312 -5.28 3.94 -16.01
N ALA A 313 -4.08 4.06 -15.46
CA ALA A 313 -3.09 2.99 -15.45
C ALA A 313 -3.61 1.76 -14.69
N MET A 314 -4.33 1.97 -13.59
CA MET A 314 -4.99 0.89 -12.85
C MET A 314 -6.07 0.21 -13.68
N ARG A 315 -6.99 0.99 -14.29
CA ARG A 315 -8.04 0.47 -15.18
C ARG A 315 -7.47 -0.34 -16.35
N TYR A 316 -6.41 0.18 -16.98
CA TYR A 316 -5.75 -0.50 -18.08
C TYR A 316 -5.15 -1.84 -17.64
N THR A 317 -4.43 -1.85 -16.52
CA THR A 317 -3.82 -3.07 -15.95
C THR A 317 -4.87 -4.12 -15.63
N ILE A 318 -5.98 -3.73 -14.99
CA ILE A 318 -7.04 -4.67 -14.65
C ILE A 318 -7.78 -5.13 -15.90
N GLY A 319 -8.10 -4.22 -16.82
CA GLY A 319 -8.81 -4.53 -18.07
C GLY A 319 -8.06 -5.50 -18.99
N ASP A 320 -6.73 -5.37 -19.09
CA ASP A 320 -5.90 -6.30 -19.87
C ASP A 320 -5.96 -7.73 -19.30
N VAL A 321 -5.83 -7.86 -17.98
CA VAL A 321 -5.92 -9.16 -17.30
C VAL A 321 -7.34 -9.71 -17.30
N SER A 322 -8.36 -8.84 -17.20
CA SER A 322 -9.78 -9.19 -17.29
C SER A 322 -10.13 -9.82 -18.64
N LYS A 323 -9.64 -9.23 -19.73
CA LYS A 323 -9.81 -9.80 -21.09
C LYS A 323 -9.11 -11.15 -21.26
N ALA A 324 -7.98 -11.35 -20.59
CA ALA A 324 -7.20 -12.58 -20.70
C ALA A 324 -7.67 -13.70 -19.74
N HIS A 325 -8.26 -13.38 -18.59
CA HIS A 325 -8.50 -14.34 -17.50
C HIS A 325 -9.84 -14.19 -16.77
N GLY A 326 -10.75 -13.32 -17.25
CA GLY A 326 -12.11 -13.19 -16.72
C GLY A 326 -12.22 -12.52 -15.35
N ALA A 327 -11.21 -11.76 -14.92
CA ALA A 327 -11.38 -10.88 -13.75
C ALA A 327 -12.42 -9.80 -14.08
N SER A 328 -13.31 -9.48 -13.14
CA SER A 328 -14.26 -8.37 -13.24
C SER A 328 -14.01 -7.46 -12.04
N GLN A 329 -13.14 -6.47 -12.19
CA GLN A 329 -12.94 -5.45 -11.17
C GLN A 329 -12.74 -4.11 -11.86
N GLU A 330 -13.45 -3.09 -11.42
CA GLU A 330 -13.19 -1.72 -11.83
C GLU A 330 -12.64 -0.92 -10.65
N PRO A 331 -11.45 -0.32 -10.76
CA PRO A 331 -10.95 0.54 -9.71
C PRO A 331 -11.81 1.81 -9.65
N GLN A 332 -12.31 2.11 -8.46
CA GLN A 332 -13.05 3.32 -8.17
C GLN A 332 -12.19 4.26 -7.34
N LEU A 333 -12.37 5.57 -7.56
CA LEU A 333 -11.75 6.62 -6.75
C LEU A 333 -12.85 7.42 -6.09
N THR A 334 -12.79 7.55 -4.76
CA THR A 334 -13.63 8.46 -3.99
C THR A 334 -12.77 9.44 -3.18
N SER A 335 -13.34 10.59 -2.82
CA SER A 335 -12.61 11.70 -2.21
C SER A 335 -13.47 12.51 -1.24
N SER A 336 -12.83 13.07 -0.21
CA SER A 336 -13.46 14.05 0.69
C SER A 336 -13.74 15.39 0.02
N ASP A 337 -13.01 15.73 -1.05
CA ASP A 337 -13.15 16.99 -1.82
C ASP A 337 -13.10 16.78 -3.34
N LYS A 338 -13.74 17.68 -4.09
CA LYS A 338 -13.58 17.77 -5.55
C LYS A 338 -12.27 18.46 -5.90
N PHE A 339 -11.59 17.96 -6.93
CA PHE A 339 -10.36 18.56 -7.45
C PHE A 339 -10.15 18.20 -8.93
N ASP A 340 -9.30 18.94 -9.63
CA ASP A 340 -8.91 18.55 -10.98
C ASP A 340 -7.95 17.35 -10.92
N ILE A 341 -8.46 16.20 -11.29
CA ILE A 341 -7.73 14.94 -11.16
C ILE A 341 -6.59 14.82 -12.18
N TYR A 342 -6.65 15.58 -13.27
CA TYR A 342 -5.66 15.54 -14.34
C TYR A 342 -4.44 16.39 -14.01
N SER A 343 -4.55 17.34 -13.08
CA SER A 343 -3.45 18.20 -12.64
C SER A 343 -2.97 17.92 -11.22
N LYS A 344 -3.81 17.39 -10.32
CA LYS A 344 -3.41 17.10 -8.94
C LYS A 344 -2.43 15.92 -8.89
N PRO A 345 -1.19 16.11 -8.39
CA PRO A 345 -0.24 15.03 -8.25
C PRO A 345 -0.63 14.11 -7.09
N VAL A 346 -0.34 12.81 -7.23
CA VAL A 346 -0.43 11.84 -6.15
C VAL A 346 0.82 11.99 -5.28
N VAL A 347 0.60 12.37 -4.01
CA VAL A 347 1.67 12.51 -3.01
C VAL A 347 1.26 11.68 -1.81
N LEU A 348 2.04 10.63 -1.54
CA LEU A 348 1.91 9.70 -0.41
C LEU A 348 3.04 9.94 0.58
#